data_AF-A0A8J8KMW3-F1
#
_entry.id   AF-A0A8J8KMW3-F1
#
_cell.length_a   1.000
_cell.length_b   1.000
_cell.length_c   1.000
_cell.angle_alpha   90.00
_cell.angle_beta   90.00
_cell.angle_gamma   90.00
#
_symmetry.space_group_name_H-M   'P 1'
#
loop_
_entity.id
_entity.type
_entity.pdbx_description
1 polymer ?
#
loop_
_entity_poly.entity_id
_entity_poly.type
_entity_poly.pdbx_seq_one_letter_code
_entity_poly.pdbx_strand_id
1 'polypeptide(L)'
;MISVSPVIGTPQAPTRPAAGVLVTAWLVALCCLAFATVNVVFEATGHFADGPYAEYSSAISAMNWLVVGLKVAGAAVALSSIARRRSSPVVLGLLVWGAFALLGIYALGSVVQAIGMVSGLAGSADQITVAGIGYVLFFVLIAAGYGVLAISFSRRTQLRKGVAVLGVLGAPVVLGFILVAMPMLLTALGLMPSV
;
A
#
# COMPACT_ATOMS: atom_id res chain seq x y z
N MET A 1 -18.49 4.20 57.04
CA MET A 1 -17.26 4.31 56.23
C MET A 1 -17.30 3.25 55.15
N ILE A 2 -17.54 3.64 53.89
CA ILE A 2 -17.60 2.73 52.74
C ILE A 2 -16.16 2.55 52.26
N SER A 3 -15.61 1.35 52.43
CA SER A 3 -14.29 0.98 51.91
C SER A 3 -14.44 0.67 50.42
N VAL A 4 -14.06 1.62 49.57
CA VAL A 4 -13.95 1.40 48.12
C VAL A 4 -12.56 0.85 47.85
N SER A 5 -12.46 -0.46 47.64
CA SER A 5 -11.22 -1.07 47.15
C SER A 5 -10.99 -0.64 45.70
N PRO A 6 -9.79 -0.17 45.33
CA PRO A 6 -9.47 0.12 43.94
C PRO A 6 -9.39 -1.20 43.17
N VAL A 7 -10.26 -1.38 42.19
CA VAL A 7 -10.10 -2.43 41.17
C VAL A 7 -8.86 -2.06 40.34
N ILE A 8 -7.70 -2.57 40.75
CA ILE A 8 -6.50 -2.55 39.93
C ILE A 8 -6.78 -3.46 38.75
N GLY A 9 -7.22 -2.86 37.63
CA GLY A 9 -7.43 -3.57 36.38
C GLY A 9 -6.16 -4.31 36.00
N THR A 10 -6.26 -5.63 35.90
CA THR A 10 -5.17 -6.47 35.42
C THR A 10 -4.74 -5.96 34.03
N PRO A 11 -3.42 -5.88 33.73
CA PRO A 11 -2.96 -5.56 32.39
C PRO A 11 -3.54 -6.58 31.42
N GLN A 12 -4.47 -6.17 30.55
CA GLN A 12 -5.00 -7.05 29.53
C GLN A 12 -3.83 -7.55 28.68
N ALA A 13 -3.58 -8.86 28.71
CA ALA A 13 -2.59 -9.48 27.86
C ALA A 13 -2.89 -9.12 26.39
N PRO A 14 -1.87 -8.89 25.54
CA PRO A 14 -2.08 -8.62 24.13
C PRO A 14 -2.95 -9.71 23.52
N THR A 15 -4.13 -9.35 23.04
CA THR A 15 -5.07 -10.29 22.43
C THR A 15 -4.42 -10.86 21.17
N ARG A 16 -4.29 -12.20 21.11
CA ARG A 16 -3.71 -12.87 19.94
C ARG A 16 -4.55 -12.54 18.69
N PRO A 17 -3.93 -12.38 17.50
CA PRO A 17 -4.68 -12.27 16.26
C PRO A 17 -5.54 -13.51 16.03
N ALA A 18 -6.78 -13.31 15.59
CA ALA A 18 -7.65 -14.40 15.16
C ALA A 18 -7.08 -15.11 13.92
N ALA A 19 -7.43 -16.38 13.70
CA ALA A 19 -6.94 -17.16 12.58
C ALA A 19 -7.18 -16.49 11.21
N GLY A 20 -8.35 -15.88 11.01
CA GLY A 20 -8.65 -15.13 9.79
C GLY A 20 -7.67 -13.97 9.53
N VAL A 21 -7.26 -13.24 10.57
CA VAL A 21 -6.30 -12.13 10.47
C VAL A 21 -4.91 -12.64 10.10
N LEU A 22 -4.51 -13.81 10.62
CA LEU A 22 -3.25 -14.45 10.24
C LEU A 22 -3.25 -14.83 8.76
N VAL A 23 -4.34 -15.44 8.27
CA VAL A 23 -4.49 -15.81 6.86
C VAL A 23 -4.46 -14.56 5.98
N THR A 24 -5.21 -13.52 6.34
CA THR A 24 -5.20 -12.24 5.61
C THR A 24 -3.79 -11.64 5.53
N ALA A 25 -3.04 -11.62 6.63
CA ALA A 25 -1.68 -11.07 6.66
C ALA A 25 -0.74 -11.82 5.70
N TRP A 26 -0.80 -13.16 5.70
CA TRP A 26 -0.02 -13.98 4.79
C TRP A 26 -0.41 -13.79 3.34
N LEU A 27 -1.72 -13.78 3.03
CA LEU A 27 -2.20 -13.55 1.67
C LEU A 27 -1.76 -12.19 1.15
N VAL A 28 -1.94 -11.12 1.94
CA VAL A 28 -1.49 -9.76 1.58
C VAL A 28 0.02 -9.73 1.35
N ALA A 29 0.80 -10.33 2.23
CA ALA A 29 2.26 -10.38 2.09
C ALA A 29 2.68 -11.13 0.81
N LEU A 30 2.07 -12.29 0.53
CA LEU A 30 2.33 -13.06 -0.68
C LEU A 30 1.94 -12.27 -1.93
N CYS A 31 0.79 -11.58 -1.94
CA CYS A 31 0.40 -10.74 -3.06
C CYS A 31 1.38 -9.58 -3.29
N CYS A 32 1.87 -8.94 -2.22
CA CYS A 32 2.90 -7.91 -2.32
C CYS A 32 4.19 -8.46 -2.94
N LEU A 33 4.68 -9.63 -2.48
CA LEU A 33 5.90 -10.25 -2.99
C LEU A 33 5.73 -10.76 -4.44
N ALA A 34 4.57 -11.32 -4.78
CA ALA A 34 4.25 -11.73 -6.14
C ALA A 34 4.29 -10.52 -7.09
N PHE A 35 3.69 -9.38 -6.68
CA PHE A 35 3.74 -8.15 -7.46
C PHE A 35 5.18 -7.64 -7.63
N ALA A 36 5.98 -7.63 -6.57
CA ALA A 36 7.39 -7.26 -6.63
C ALA A 36 8.16 -8.17 -7.61
N THR A 37 7.87 -9.48 -7.61
CA THR A 37 8.48 -10.44 -8.52
C THR A 37 8.18 -10.11 -9.99
N VAL A 38 6.93 -9.74 -10.31
CA VAL A 38 6.56 -9.29 -11.67
C VAL A 38 7.38 -8.07 -12.11
N ASN A 39 7.60 -7.11 -11.21
CA ASN A 39 8.40 -5.91 -11.50
C ASN A 39 9.88 -6.26 -11.75
N VAL A 40 10.43 -7.21 -10.98
CA VAL A 40 11.80 -7.72 -11.20
C VAL A 40 11.90 -8.47 -12.54
N VAL A 41 10.88 -9.23 -12.92
CA VAL A 41 10.84 -9.91 -14.23
C VAL A 41 10.81 -8.87 -15.36
N PHE A 42 9.99 -7.83 -15.26
CA PHE A 42 9.96 -6.75 -16.26
C PHE A 42 11.31 -6.05 -16.43
N GLU A 43 12.01 -5.84 -15.32
CA GLU A 43 13.38 -5.31 -15.34
C GLU A 43 14.34 -6.27 -16.04
N ALA A 44 14.33 -7.54 -15.63
CA ALA A 44 15.24 -8.57 -16.13
C ALA A 44 15.04 -8.88 -17.62
N THR A 45 13.80 -8.76 -18.12
CA THR A 45 13.49 -8.98 -19.54
C THR A 45 13.63 -7.72 -20.39
N GLY A 46 14.02 -6.58 -19.79
CA GLY A 46 14.10 -5.31 -20.53
C GLY A 46 12.75 -4.90 -21.13
N HIS A 47 11.64 -5.19 -20.44
CA HIS A 47 10.28 -5.00 -21.00
C HIS A 47 10.02 -3.57 -21.50
N PHE A 48 10.69 -2.59 -20.91
CA PHE A 48 10.58 -1.17 -21.27
C PHE A 48 11.81 -0.63 -22.04
N ALA A 49 12.73 -1.50 -22.45
CA ALA A 49 13.92 -1.11 -23.20
C ALA A 49 13.61 -0.74 -24.65
N ASP A 50 12.55 -1.33 -25.22
CA ASP A 50 12.12 -1.11 -26.60
C ASP A 50 10.71 -0.49 -26.65
N GLY A 51 10.39 0.14 -27.78
CA GLY A 51 9.06 0.68 -28.07
C GLY A 51 8.84 2.14 -27.67
N PRO A 52 7.58 2.60 -27.52
CA PRO A 52 7.22 4.02 -27.38
C PRO A 52 7.81 4.72 -26.15
N TYR A 53 8.30 3.96 -25.18
CA TYR A 53 8.83 4.48 -23.91
C TYR A 53 10.33 4.24 -23.74
N ALA A 54 11.04 3.78 -24.78
CA ALA A 54 12.47 3.46 -24.71
C ALA A 54 13.34 4.64 -24.23
N GLU A 55 12.99 5.87 -24.64
CA GLU A 55 13.67 7.10 -24.21
C GLU A 55 13.50 7.41 -22.71
N TYR A 56 12.50 6.81 -22.06
CA TYR A 56 12.22 6.92 -20.63
C TYR A 56 12.62 5.66 -19.85
N SER A 57 13.28 4.70 -20.49
CA SER A 57 13.58 3.38 -19.91
C SER A 57 14.34 3.47 -18.58
N SER A 58 15.32 4.36 -18.45
CA SER A 58 16.05 4.64 -17.21
C SER A 58 15.16 5.19 -16.09
N ALA A 59 14.26 6.12 -16.42
CA ALA A 59 13.30 6.68 -15.46
C ALA A 59 12.27 5.64 -15.02
N ILE A 60 11.78 4.83 -15.97
CA ILE A 60 10.85 3.73 -15.70
C ILE A 60 11.52 2.67 -14.83
N SER A 61 12.78 2.30 -15.10
CA SER A 61 13.55 1.38 -14.26
C SER A 61 13.68 1.88 -12.81
N ALA A 62 14.02 3.17 -12.62
CA ALA A 62 14.10 3.75 -11.28
C ALA A 62 12.75 3.68 -10.53
N MET A 63 11.65 4.00 -11.22
CA MET A 63 10.30 3.91 -10.65
C MET A 63 9.88 2.46 -10.39
N ASN A 64 10.26 1.52 -11.25
CA ASN A 64 10.03 0.09 -11.10
C ASN A 64 10.70 -0.45 -9.84
N TRP A 65 11.98 -0.09 -9.60
CA TRP A 65 12.69 -0.45 -8.37
C TRP A 65 12.11 0.19 -7.11
N LEU A 66 11.63 1.43 -7.20
CA LEU A 66 10.90 2.07 -6.10
C LEU A 66 9.62 1.28 -5.76
N VAL A 67 8.87 0.85 -6.77
CA VAL A 67 7.67 0.01 -6.58
C VAL A 67 8.03 -1.33 -5.94
N VAL A 68 9.11 -2.00 -6.37
CA VAL A 68 9.62 -3.22 -5.73
C VAL A 68 9.88 -2.98 -4.25
N GLY A 69 10.61 -1.92 -3.90
CA GLY A 69 10.90 -1.55 -2.51
C GLY A 69 9.64 -1.33 -1.68
N LEU A 70 8.66 -0.59 -2.22
CA LEU A 70 7.37 -0.36 -1.56
C LEU A 70 6.57 -1.65 -1.34
N LYS A 71 6.61 -2.59 -2.29
CA LYS A 71 5.90 -3.87 -2.16
C LYS A 71 6.56 -4.78 -1.11
N VAL A 72 7.88 -4.83 -1.07
CA VAL A 72 8.62 -5.55 -0.02
C VAL A 72 8.33 -4.94 1.35
N ALA A 73 8.34 -3.60 1.47
CA ALA A 73 7.96 -2.91 2.69
C ALA A 73 6.50 -3.21 3.09
N GLY A 74 5.58 -3.23 2.13
CA GLY A 74 4.20 -3.65 2.35
C GLY A 74 4.10 -5.06 2.95
N ALA A 75 4.79 -6.04 2.37
CA ALA A 75 4.82 -7.41 2.88
C ALA A 75 5.36 -7.45 4.33
N ALA A 76 6.45 -6.73 4.60
CA ALA A 76 7.02 -6.63 5.94
C ALA A 76 6.03 -6.01 6.95
N VAL A 77 5.28 -4.97 6.55
CA VAL A 77 4.23 -4.34 7.36
C VAL A 77 3.10 -5.31 7.67
N ALA A 78 2.63 -6.07 6.66
CA ALA A 78 1.57 -7.06 6.83
C ALA A 78 1.97 -8.14 7.83
N LEU A 79 3.16 -8.73 7.69
CA LEU A 79 3.69 -9.73 8.61
C LEU A 79 3.98 -9.16 10.00
N SER A 80 4.52 -7.95 10.08
CA SER A 80 4.78 -7.27 11.36
C SER A 80 3.50 -7.02 12.15
N SER A 81 2.37 -6.77 11.46
CA SER A 81 1.06 -6.56 12.12
C SER A 81 0.55 -7.77 12.91
N ILE A 82 1.05 -8.98 12.61
CA ILE A 82 0.71 -10.22 13.30
C ILE A 82 1.86 -10.79 14.13
N ALA A 83 3.06 -10.24 14.00
CA ALA A 83 4.23 -10.69 14.72
C ALA A 83 4.11 -10.44 16.23
N ARG A 84 4.73 -11.32 17.03
CA ARG A 84 4.79 -11.17 18.50
C ARG A 84 5.88 -10.21 18.97
N ARG A 85 6.87 -9.90 18.13
CA ARG A 85 7.97 -8.99 18.47
C ARG A 85 7.47 -7.54 18.54
N ARG A 86 7.95 -6.79 19.54
CA ARG A 86 7.56 -5.40 19.80
C ARG A 86 8.15 -4.46 18.74
N SER A 87 7.40 -4.23 17.66
CA SER A 87 7.50 -3.00 16.88
C SER A 87 6.73 -1.89 17.59
N SER A 88 7.14 -0.63 17.43
CA SER A 88 6.38 0.50 17.97
C SER A 88 4.94 0.46 17.45
N PRO A 89 3.91 0.35 18.33
CA PRO A 89 2.52 0.27 17.89
C PRO A 89 2.09 1.50 17.08
N VAL A 90 2.67 2.66 17.38
CA VAL A 90 2.40 3.91 16.65
C VAL A 90 2.91 3.80 15.22
N VAL A 91 4.18 3.43 15.02
CA VAL A 91 4.79 3.32 13.70
C VAL A 91 4.06 2.29 12.85
N LEU A 92 3.82 1.10 13.41
CA LEU A 92 3.14 0.05 12.67
C LEU A 92 1.67 0.39 12.40
N GLY A 93 1.01 1.09 13.32
CA GLY A 93 -0.32 1.65 13.11
C GLY A 93 -0.37 2.64 11.94
N LEU A 94 0.59 3.57 11.87
CA LEU A 94 0.72 4.51 10.74
C LEU A 94 0.92 3.76 9.42
N LEU A 95 1.82 2.77 9.40
CA LEU A 95 2.17 2.03 8.19
C LEU A 95 1.00 1.19 7.67
N VAL A 96 0.27 0.47 8.55
CA VAL A 96 -0.85 -0.39 8.12
C VAL A 96 -2.04 0.47 7.65
N TRP A 97 -2.37 1.56 8.36
CA TRP A 97 -3.40 2.50 7.90
C TRP A 97 -3.01 3.25 6.63
N GLY A 98 -1.72 3.60 6.50
CA GLY A 98 -1.18 4.23 5.30
C GLY A 98 -1.21 3.32 4.09
N ALA A 99 -0.83 2.04 4.24
CA ALA A 99 -0.94 1.05 3.16
C ALA A 99 -2.39 0.84 2.71
N PHE A 100 -3.34 0.76 3.66
CA PHE A 100 -4.77 0.74 3.35
C PHE A 100 -5.19 1.96 2.53
N ALA A 101 -4.82 3.17 2.96
CA ALA A 101 -5.22 4.40 2.28
C ALA A 101 -4.60 4.55 0.89
N LEU A 102 -3.30 4.24 0.74
CA LEU A 102 -2.62 4.31 -0.55
C LEU A 102 -3.25 3.39 -1.59
N LEU A 103 -3.49 2.13 -1.22
CA LEU A 103 -4.09 1.16 -2.13
C LEU A 103 -5.58 1.47 -2.37
N GLY A 104 -6.28 1.95 -1.35
CA GLY A 104 -7.68 2.37 -1.45
C GLY A 104 -7.87 3.55 -2.38
N ILE A 105 -7.04 4.59 -2.26
CA ILE A 105 -7.07 5.76 -3.15
C ILE A 105 -6.69 5.36 -4.57
N TYR A 106 -5.66 4.52 -4.74
CA TYR A 106 -5.29 3.99 -6.04
C TYR A 106 -6.47 3.27 -6.70
N ALA A 107 -7.06 2.29 -6.00
CA ALA A 107 -8.18 1.51 -6.52
C ALA A 107 -9.42 2.38 -6.82
N LEU A 108 -9.74 3.33 -5.92
CA LEU A 108 -10.84 4.26 -6.11
C LEU A 108 -10.60 5.15 -7.34
N GLY A 109 -9.39 5.69 -7.49
CA GLY A 109 -9.00 6.47 -8.65
C GLY A 109 -9.14 5.69 -9.95
N SER A 110 -8.70 4.44 -9.98
CA SER A 110 -8.86 3.56 -11.14
C SER A 110 -10.33 3.28 -11.48
N VAL A 111 -11.19 3.10 -10.47
CA VAL A 111 -12.64 2.91 -10.69
C VAL A 111 -13.28 4.19 -11.23
N VAL A 112 -12.95 5.35 -10.66
CA VAL A 112 -13.45 6.65 -11.16
C VAL A 112 -13.01 6.90 -12.59
N GLN A 113 -11.76 6.58 -12.93
CA GLN A 113 -11.24 6.68 -14.29
C GLN A 113 -12.00 5.75 -15.24
N ALA A 114 -12.24 4.50 -14.86
CA ALA A 114 -13.01 3.55 -15.66
C ALA A 114 -14.45 4.02 -15.90
N ILE A 115 -15.11 4.57 -14.87
CA ILE A 115 -16.45 5.17 -15.01
C ILE A 115 -16.39 6.35 -16.00
N GLY A 116 -15.39 7.22 -15.87
CA GLY A 116 -15.18 8.34 -16.78
C GLY A 116 -14.95 7.91 -18.23
N MET A 117 -14.30 6.79 -18.48
CA MET A 117 -14.13 6.21 -19.82
C MET A 117 -15.45 5.66 -20.37
N VAL A 118 -16.22 4.94 -19.55
CA VAL A 118 -17.55 4.41 -19.95
C VAL A 118 -18.53 5.55 -20.25
N SER A 119 -18.45 6.65 -19.49
CA SER A 119 -19.31 7.82 -19.69
C SER A 119 -18.80 8.78 -20.78
N GLY A 120 -17.65 8.50 -21.41
CA GLY A 120 -17.04 9.35 -22.45
C GLY A 120 -16.39 10.65 -21.94
N LEU A 121 -16.18 10.79 -20.63
CA LEU A 121 -15.60 11.99 -19.99
C LEU A 121 -14.07 11.96 -19.93
N ALA A 122 -13.43 10.78 -19.94
CA ALA A 122 -12.00 10.62 -19.64
C ALA A 122 -11.26 9.66 -20.58
N GLY A 123 -11.82 9.37 -21.76
CA GLY A 123 -11.25 8.44 -22.74
C GLY A 123 -12.34 7.60 -23.43
N SER A 124 -11.93 6.53 -24.13
CA SER A 124 -12.84 5.57 -24.74
C SER A 124 -13.03 4.33 -23.87
N ALA A 125 -14.26 3.81 -23.81
CA ALA A 125 -14.59 2.55 -23.15
C ALA A 125 -13.81 1.35 -23.73
N ASP A 126 -13.39 1.40 -25.00
CA ASP A 126 -12.65 0.32 -25.66
C ASP A 126 -11.25 0.08 -25.07
N GLN A 127 -10.75 1.04 -24.28
CA GLN A 127 -9.47 0.93 -23.57
C GLN A 127 -9.58 0.09 -22.28
N ILE A 128 -10.81 -0.24 -21.84
CA ILE A 128 -11.03 -1.05 -20.65
C ILE A 128 -10.83 -2.53 -21.02
N THR A 129 -9.69 -3.07 -20.61
CA THR A 129 -9.34 -4.47 -20.87
C THR A 129 -9.66 -5.38 -19.68
N VAL A 130 -9.86 -6.68 -19.94
CA VAL A 130 -10.04 -7.70 -18.89
C VAL A 130 -8.85 -7.73 -17.94
N ALA A 131 -7.63 -7.56 -18.46
CA ALA A 131 -6.42 -7.46 -17.66
C ALA A 131 -6.44 -6.23 -16.74
N GLY A 132 -6.89 -5.08 -17.24
CA GLY A 132 -7.07 -3.86 -16.44
C GLY A 132 -8.08 -4.05 -15.31
N ILE A 133 -9.22 -4.70 -15.58
CA ILE A 133 -10.22 -5.02 -14.54
C ILE A 133 -9.61 -5.93 -13.46
N GLY A 134 -8.94 -7.01 -13.87
CA GLY A 134 -8.27 -7.93 -12.95
C GLY A 134 -7.21 -7.23 -12.10
N TYR A 135 -6.46 -6.31 -12.69
CA TYR A 135 -5.50 -5.48 -12.01
C TYR A 135 -6.16 -4.60 -10.94
N VAL A 136 -7.24 -3.88 -11.26
CA VAL A 136 -7.96 -3.05 -10.26
C VAL A 136 -8.52 -3.92 -9.12
N LEU A 137 -9.16 -5.06 -9.44
CA LEU A 137 -9.69 -5.98 -8.45
C LEU A 137 -8.61 -6.50 -7.50
N PHE A 138 -7.42 -6.80 -8.02
CA PHE A 138 -6.27 -7.19 -7.20
C PHE A 138 -5.91 -6.11 -6.17
N PHE A 139 -5.85 -4.83 -6.57
CA PHE A 139 -5.58 -3.74 -5.63
C PHE A 139 -6.71 -3.52 -4.62
N VAL A 140 -7.97 -3.67 -5.03
CA VAL A 140 -9.13 -3.62 -4.11
C VAL A 140 -9.02 -4.71 -3.04
N LEU A 141 -8.69 -5.94 -3.43
CA LEU A 141 -8.54 -7.07 -2.50
C LEU A 141 -7.41 -6.84 -1.50
N ILE A 142 -6.25 -6.35 -1.96
CA ILE A 142 -5.13 -6.04 -1.06
C ILE A 142 -5.48 -4.87 -0.14
N ALA A 143 -6.12 -3.82 -0.65
CA ALA A 143 -6.59 -2.70 0.17
C ALA A 143 -7.54 -3.20 1.27
N ALA A 144 -8.54 -4.01 0.93
CA ALA A 144 -9.44 -4.61 1.90
C ALA A 144 -8.68 -5.46 2.94
N GLY A 145 -7.69 -6.23 2.49
CA GLY A 145 -6.78 -6.99 3.36
C GLY A 145 -6.06 -6.10 4.37
N TYR A 146 -5.41 -5.02 3.93
CA TYR A 146 -4.80 -4.04 4.84
C TYR A 146 -5.81 -3.35 5.74
N GLY A 147 -7.03 -3.09 5.29
CA GLY A 147 -8.12 -2.56 6.13
C GLY A 147 -8.46 -3.50 7.29
N VAL A 148 -8.59 -4.80 7.01
CA VAL A 148 -8.79 -5.84 8.05
C VAL A 148 -7.61 -5.85 9.03
N LEU A 149 -6.38 -5.83 8.52
CA LEU A 149 -5.17 -5.78 9.37
C LEU A 149 -5.13 -4.51 10.22
N ALA A 150 -5.47 -3.35 9.64
CA ALA A 150 -5.48 -2.05 10.32
C ALA A 150 -6.46 -2.05 11.48
N ILE A 151 -7.71 -2.46 11.23
CA ILE A 151 -8.77 -2.53 12.24
C ILE A 151 -8.39 -3.52 13.33
N SER A 152 -7.93 -4.72 12.96
CA SER A 152 -7.51 -5.74 13.92
C SER A 152 -6.34 -5.27 14.78
N PHE A 153 -5.31 -4.69 14.17
CA PHE A 153 -4.15 -4.17 14.86
C PHE A 153 -4.52 -3.03 15.81
N SER A 154 -5.29 -2.04 15.34
CA SER A 154 -5.74 -0.91 16.16
C SER A 154 -6.57 -1.34 17.37
N ARG A 155 -7.42 -2.36 17.23
CA ARG A 155 -8.18 -2.92 18.36
C ARG A 155 -7.28 -3.63 19.37
N ARG A 156 -6.33 -4.45 18.88
CA ARG A 156 -5.41 -5.22 19.73
C ARG A 156 -4.42 -4.33 20.49
N THR A 157 -4.02 -3.20 19.91
CA THR A 157 -3.06 -2.27 20.53
C THR A 157 -3.70 -1.02 21.12
N GLN A 158 -5.04 -0.92 21.13
CA GLN A 158 -5.78 0.26 21.59
C GLN A 158 -5.24 1.57 20.98
N LEU A 159 -5.02 1.55 19.66
CA LEU A 159 -4.39 2.66 18.94
C LEU A 159 -5.27 3.91 19.01
N ARG A 160 -4.67 5.08 19.29
CA ARG A 160 -5.39 6.36 19.29
C ARG A 160 -5.88 6.67 17.87
N LYS A 161 -7.10 7.18 17.73
CA LYS A 161 -7.70 7.56 16.44
C LYS A 161 -6.83 8.50 15.61
N GLY A 162 -6.10 9.42 16.27
CA GLY A 162 -5.17 10.33 15.59
C GLY A 162 -4.06 9.62 14.82
N VAL A 163 -3.62 8.43 15.25
CA VAL A 163 -2.63 7.63 14.51
C VAL A 163 -3.24 7.07 13.24
N ALA A 164 -4.48 6.60 13.27
CA ALA A 164 -5.17 6.12 12.08
C ALA A 164 -5.35 7.25 11.05
N VAL A 165 -5.81 8.44 11.50
CA VAL A 165 -5.95 9.63 10.66
C VAL A 165 -4.61 10.05 10.05
N LEU A 166 -3.55 10.09 10.87
CA LEU A 166 -2.21 10.46 10.38
C LEU A 166 -1.66 9.44 9.38
N GLY A 167 -1.94 8.14 9.56
CA GLY A 167 -1.57 7.12 8.58
C GLY A 167 -2.33 7.29 7.26
N VAL A 168 -3.65 7.46 7.34
CA VAL A 168 -4.54 7.62 6.18
C VAL A 168 -4.22 8.86 5.36
N LEU A 169 -3.90 9.98 6.01
CA LEU A 169 -3.57 11.24 5.31
C LEU A 169 -2.08 11.35 4.96
N GLY A 170 -1.20 10.91 5.86
CA GLY A 170 0.23 11.07 5.72
C GLY A 170 0.82 10.24 4.59
N ALA A 171 0.39 8.98 4.43
CA ALA A 171 0.94 8.13 3.39
C ALA A 171 0.63 8.64 1.96
N PRO A 172 -0.61 9.06 1.63
CA PRO A 172 -0.89 9.69 0.34
C PRO A 172 -0.12 10.99 0.10
N VAL A 173 0.05 11.84 1.13
CA VAL A 173 0.84 13.08 1.01
C VAL A 173 2.32 12.75 0.72
N VAL A 174 2.90 11.79 1.45
CA VAL A 174 4.27 11.33 1.21
C VAL A 174 4.41 10.75 -0.19
N LEU A 175 3.44 9.93 -0.64
CA LEU A 175 3.48 9.38 -1.99
C LEU A 175 3.36 10.48 -3.04
N GLY A 176 2.44 11.44 -2.87
CA GLY A 176 2.31 12.58 -3.77
C GLY A 176 3.60 13.39 -3.86
N PHE A 177 4.28 13.60 -2.73
CA PHE A 177 5.60 14.23 -2.72
C PHE A 177 6.65 13.40 -3.47
N ILE A 178 6.72 12.08 -3.24
CA ILE A 178 7.64 11.19 -3.96
C ILE A 178 7.38 11.24 -5.47
N LEU A 179 6.12 11.21 -5.89
CA LEU A 179 5.73 11.27 -7.31
C LEU A 179 6.07 12.59 -7.99
N VAL A 180 6.32 13.66 -7.22
CA VAL A 180 6.75 14.97 -7.73
C VAL A 180 8.27 15.10 -7.65
N ALA A 181 8.86 14.70 -6.52
CA ALA A 181 10.30 14.81 -6.26
C ALA A 181 11.14 13.85 -7.10
N MET A 182 10.68 12.62 -7.31
CA MET A 182 11.44 11.62 -8.08
C MET A 182 11.60 12.01 -9.55
N PRO A 183 10.55 12.41 -10.30
CA PRO A 183 10.73 12.90 -11.66
C PRO A 183 11.70 14.09 -11.73
N MET A 184 11.57 15.08 -10.83
CA MET A 184 12.50 16.21 -10.79
C MET A 184 13.95 15.77 -10.55
N LEU A 185 14.17 14.82 -9.64
CA LEU A 185 15.50 14.26 -9.39
C LEU A 185 16.03 13.52 -10.63
N LEU A 186 15.21 12.70 -11.28
CA LEU A 186 15.59 11.96 -12.49
C LEU A 186 15.93 12.90 -13.65
N THR A 187 15.15 13.96 -13.84
CA THR A 187 15.45 15.01 -14.83
C THR A 187 16.76 15.74 -14.49
N ALA A 188 16.97 16.10 -13.22
CA ALA A 188 18.21 16.77 -12.79
C ALA A 188 19.45 15.89 -12.96
N LEU A 189 19.29 14.56 -12.87
CA LEU A 189 20.34 13.58 -13.11
C LEU A 189 20.52 13.23 -14.61
N GLY A 190 19.72 13.82 -15.50
CA GLY A 190 19.74 13.53 -16.94
C GLY A 190 19.20 12.14 -17.31
N LEU A 191 18.49 11.47 -16.39
CA LEU A 191 17.91 10.13 -16.57
C LEU A 191 16.49 10.17 -17.14
N MET A 192 15.89 11.36 -17.20
CA MET A 192 14.59 11.61 -17.81
C MET A 192 14.71 12.87 -18.68
N PRO A 193 14.17 12.87 -19.92
CA PRO A 193 14.08 14.08 -20.73
C PRO A 193 13.42 15.22 -19.93
N SER A 194 14.01 16.41 -19.95
CA SER A 194 13.32 17.62 -19.49
C SER A 194 12.25 17.95 -20.52
N VAL A 195 10.98 17.92 -20.10
CA VAL A 195 9.88 18.52 -20.88
C VAL A 195 10.20 19.94 -21.30
#